data_AF-A0AAV2IR74-F1
#
_entry.id   AF-A0AAV2IR74-F1
#
_cell.length_a   1.000
_cell.length_b   1.000
_cell.length_c   1.000
_cell.angle_alpha   90.00
_cell.angle_beta   90.00
_cell.angle_gamma   90.00
#
_symmetry.space_group_name_H-M   'P 1'
#
loop_
_entity.id
_entity.type
_entity.pdbx_description
1 polymer ?
#
loop_
_entity_poly.entity_id
_entity_poly.type
_entity_poly.pdbx_seq_one_letter_code
_entity_poly.pdbx_strand_id
1 'polypeptide(L)' 'LKARGNVEDWLCKVEEAMFASLRRLCKKSIKDYETTSFLSWVMANASQVVLTICQMMWTRDVTNILRDTRSSIRAMRDFE' A
#
# COMPACT_ATOMS: atom_id res chain seq x y z
N LEU A 1 -17.66 -0.09 -15.88
CA LEU A 1 -17.48 0.43 -17.26
C LEU A 1 -18.27 -0.43 -18.22
N LYS A 2 -18.85 0.15 -19.29
CA LYS A 2 -19.49 -0.62 -20.37
C LYS A 2 -18.55 -0.58 -21.57
N ALA A 3 -18.02 -1.72 -22.02
CA ALA A 3 -17.17 -1.82 -23.20
C ALA A 3 -18.02 -1.71 -24.47
N ARG A 4 -18.23 -0.48 -24.95
CA ARG A 4 -18.99 -0.17 -26.18
C ARG A 4 -18.35 1.03 -26.88
N GLY A 5 -18.35 1.02 -28.21
CA GLY A 5 -17.77 2.10 -29.03
C GLY A 5 -16.29 1.86 -29.35
N ASN A 6 -15.57 2.95 -29.68
CA ASN A 6 -14.16 2.92 -30.09
C ASN A 6 -13.28 2.20 -29.04
N VAL A 7 -12.41 1.31 -29.52
CA VAL A 7 -11.59 0.44 -28.67
C VAL A 7 -10.61 1.24 -27.81
N GLU A 8 -9.92 2.19 -28.42
CA GLU A 8 -8.98 3.07 -27.73
C GLU A 8 -9.67 3.83 -26.59
N ASP A 9 -10.87 4.36 -26.84
CA ASP A 9 -11.60 5.15 -25.84
C ASP A 9 -12.00 4.32 -24.62
N TRP A 10 -12.49 3.09 -24.81
CA TRP A 10 -12.90 2.28 -23.65
C TRP A 10 -11.71 1.61 -22.97
N LEU A 11 -10.63 1.29 -23.69
CA LEU A 11 -9.39 0.80 -23.08
C LEU A 11 -8.74 1.86 -22.19
N CYS A 12 -8.61 3.10 -22.66
CA CYS A 12 -8.11 4.21 -21.84
C CYS A 12 -8.94 4.40 -20.57
N LYS A 13 -10.28 4.36 -20.68
CA LYS A 13 -11.16 4.47 -19.50
C LYS A 13 -11.01 3.29 -18.53
N VAL A 14 -10.75 2.08 -19.04
CA VAL A 14 -10.47 0.92 -18.19
C VAL A 14 -9.16 1.13 -17.43
N GLU A 15 -8.11 1.57 -18.10
CA GLU A 15 -6.82 1.87 -17.48
C GLU A 15 -6.94 2.96 -16.39
N GLU A 16 -7.60 4.08 -16.70
CA GLU A 16 -7.89 5.14 -15.72
C GLU A 16 -8.63 4.58 -14.49
N ALA A 17 -9.61 3.71 -14.71
CA ALA A 17 -10.36 3.06 -13.64
C ALA A 17 -9.51 2.07 -12.83
N MET A 18 -8.55 1.38 -13.45
CA MET A 18 -7.59 0.53 -12.76
C MET A 18 -6.72 1.37 -11.80
N PHE A 19 -6.16 2.48 -12.27
CA PHE A 19 -5.38 3.39 -11.42
C PHE A 19 -6.21 3.94 -10.25
N ALA A 20 -7.43 4.42 -10.53
CA ALA A 20 -8.32 4.91 -9.49
C ALA A 20 -8.67 3.81 -8.47
N SER A 21 -8.88 2.57 -8.93
CA SER A 21 -9.18 1.43 -8.09
C SER A 21 -8.00 1.06 -7.18
N LEU A 22 -6.79 0.95 -7.73
CA LEU A 22 -5.58 0.68 -6.95
C LEU A 22 -5.35 1.77 -5.91
N ARG A 23 -5.47 3.05 -6.29
CA ARG A 23 -5.31 4.17 -5.36
C ARG A 23 -6.31 4.12 -4.20
N ARG A 24 -7.58 3.79 -4.49
CA ARG A 24 -8.62 3.63 -3.47
C ARG A 24 -8.34 2.44 -2.55
N LEU A 25 -7.95 1.30 -3.10
CA LEU A 25 -7.63 0.09 -2.34
C LEU A 25 -6.42 0.33 -1.42
N CYS A 26 -5.34 0.92 -1.92
CA CYS A 26 -4.17 1.26 -1.10
C CYS A 26 -4.54 2.22 0.05
N LYS A 27 -5.31 3.29 -0.21
CA LYS A 27 -5.75 4.23 0.84
C LYS A 27 -6.57 3.54 1.94
N LYS A 28 -7.50 2.65 1.55
CA LYS A 28 -8.28 1.86 2.51
C LYS A 28 -7.37 0.94 3.32
N SER A 29 -6.49 0.22 2.63
CA SER A 29 -5.56 -0.73 3.24
C SER A 29 -4.63 -0.08 4.26
N ILE A 30 -4.11 1.13 3.98
CA ILE A 30 -3.32 1.94 4.93
C ILE A 30 -4.12 2.24 6.20
N LYS A 31 -5.36 2.69 6.06
CA LYS A 31 -6.22 3.02 7.22
C LYS A 31 -6.50 1.79 8.09
N ASP A 32 -6.65 0.63 7.45
CA ASP A 32 -7.01 -0.62 8.12
C ASP A 32 -5.77 -1.34 8.72
N TYR A 33 -4.54 -0.97 8.30
CA TYR A 33 -3.29 -1.65 8.69
C TYR A 33 -3.04 -1.66 10.20
N GLU A 34 -3.25 -0.53 10.89
CA GLU A 34 -2.97 -0.41 12.33
C GLU A 34 -4.15 -0.83 13.22
N THR A 35 -5.34 -1.04 12.63
CA THR A 35 -6.58 -1.31 13.39
C THR A 35 -7.05 -2.76 13.30
N THR A 36 -6.44 -3.56 12.43
CA THR A 36 -6.79 -4.96 12.18
C THR A 36 -5.60 -5.86 12.51
N SER A 37 -5.84 -7.12 12.90
CA SER A 37 -4.75 -8.10 13.02
C SER A 37 -4.05 -8.28 11.66
N PHE A 38 -2.73 -8.50 11.67
CA PHE A 38 -1.95 -8.61 10.45
C PHE A 38 -2.48 -9.71 9.51
N LEU A 39 -2.76 -10.91 10.04
CA LEU A 39 -3.27 -12.02 9.24
C LEU A 39 -4.62 -11.71 8.59
N SER A 40 -5.57 -11.15 9.35
CA SER A 40 -6.87 -10.77 8.80
C SER A 40 -6.74 -9.65 7.78
N TRP A 41 -5.84 -8.69 8.00
CA TRP A 41 -5.57 -7.62 7.06
C TRP A 41 -4.96 -8.14 5.74
N VAL A 42 -4.00 -9.06 5.80
CA VAL A 42 -3.42 -9.70 4.60
C VAL A 42 -4.48 -10.43 3.80
N MET A 43 -5.32 -11.23 4.45
CA MET A 43 -6.39 -12.00 3.78
C MET A 43 -7.48 -11.12 3.17
N ALA A 44 -7.67 -9.90 3.68
CA ALA A 44 -8.67 -8.96 3.19
C ALA A 44 -8.20 -8.09 2.00
N ASN A 45 -6.91 -8.11 1.66
CA ASN A 45 -6.34 -7.24 0.63
C ASN A 45 -5.69 -8.05 -0.50
N ALA A 46 -5.68 -7.49 -1.71
CA ALA A 46 -4.95 -8.08 -2.83
C ALA A 46 -3.44 -8.09 -2.52
N SER A 47 -2.73 -9.14 -2.96
CA SER A 47 -1.31 -9.34 -2.67
C SER A 47 -0.43 -8.14 -3.04
N GLN A 48 -0.68 -7.51 -4.19
CA GLN A 48 0.06 -6.31 -4.61
C GLN A 48 -0.16 -5.13 -3.66
N VAL A 49 -1.39 -4.96 -3.14
CA VAL A 49 -1.71 -3.93 -2.16
C VAL A 49 -0.98 -4.23 -0.85
N VAL A 50 -1.03 -5.48 -0.37
CA VAL A 50 -0.32 -5.94 0.82
C VAL A 50 1.18 -5.59 0.73
N LEU A 51 1.85 -6.02 -0.34
CA LEU A 51 3.28 -5.76 -0.55
C LEU A 51 3.60 -4.27 -0.56
N THR A 52 2.81 -3.48 -1.30
CA THR A 52 3.00 -2.04 -1.39
C THR A 52 2.88 -1.37 -0.02
N ILE A 53 1.86 -1.71 0.76
CA ILE A 53 1.67 -1.10 2.09
C ILE A 53 2.75 -1.56 3.08
N CYS A 54 3.14 -2.84 3.08
CA CYS A 54 4.26 -3.30 3.90
C CYS A 54 5.55 -2.53 3.59
N GLN A 55 5.88 -2.32 2.32
CA GLN A 55 7.04 -1.52 1.91
C GLN A 55 6.93 -0.06 2.36
N MET A 56 5.73 0.54 2.26
CA MET A 56 5.49 1.90 2.73
C MET A 56 5.67 2.04 4.25
N MET A 57 5.11 1.12 5.04
CA MET A 57 5.21 1.15 6.50
C MET A 57 6.65 0.91 6.95
N TRP A 58 7.32 -0.09 6.38
CA TRP A 58 8.74 -0.33 6.63
C TRP A 58 9.58 0.92 6.31
N THR A 59 9.37 1.55 5.15
CA THR A 59 10.11 2.76 4.77
C THR A 59 9.85 3.91 5.74
N ARG A 60 8.59 4.11 6.15
CA ARG A 60 8.22 5.12 7.16
C ARG A 60 8.95 4.87 8.47
N ASP A 61 8.90 3.64 8.97
CA ASP A 61 9.41 3.27 10.28
C ASP A 61 10.94 3.35 10.32
N VAL A 62 11.62 2.83 9.29
CA VAL A 62 13.07 2.99 9.12
C VAL A 62 13.47 4.45 8.99
N THR A 63 12.74 5.25 8.19
CA THR A 63 13.02 6.70 8.08
C THR A 63 12.90 7.39 9.45
N ASN A 64 11.93 6.99 10.28
CA ASN A 64 11.77 7.54 11.62
C ASN A 64 12.90 7.11 12.56
N ILE A 65 13.31 5.84 12.52
CA ILE A 65 14.45 5.31 13.28
C ILE A 65 15.73 6.07 12.93
N LEU A 66 15.99 6.29 11.64
CA LEU A 66 17.21 6.95 11.16
C LEU A 66 17.25 8.46 11.45
N ARG A 67 16.11 9.09 11.77
CA ARG A 67 16.08 10.51 12.17
C ARG A 67 16.70 10.76 13.54
N ASP A 68 16.67 9.78 14.47
CA ASP A 68 17.37 9.89 15.75
C ASP A 68 18.75 9.23 15.66
N THR A 69 19.75 10.03 15.30
CA THR A 69 21.13 9.56 15.12
C THR A 69 21.78 9.03 16.41
N ARG A 70 21.21 9.31 17.59
CA ARG A 70 21.76 8.84 18.88
C ARG A 70 21.35 7.41 19.21
N SER A 71 20.19 6.98 18.72
CA SER A 71 19.61 5.66 19.04
C SER A 71 19.40 4.77 17.81
N SER A 72 19.56 5.30 16.59
CA SER A 72 19.25 4.62 15.33
C SER A 72 19.82 3.20 15.21
N ILE A 73 21.09 2.98 15.61
CA ILE A 73 21.71 1.65 15.53
C ILE A 73 21.00 0.64 16.44
N ARG A 74 20.65 1.04 17.66
CA ARG A 74 19.94 0.17 18.61
C ARG A 74 18.50 -0.05 18.13
N ALA A 75 17.81 1.03 17.78
CA ALA A 75 16.42 0.97 17.33
C ALA A 75 16.24 0.17 16.04
N MET A 76 17.21 0.19 15.11
CA MET A 76 17.18 -0.65 13.91
C MET A 76 17.34 -2.14 14.26
N ARG A 77 18.19 -2.49 15.24
CA ARG A 77 18.34 -3.87 15.70
C ARG A 77 17.09 -4.42 16.37
N ASP A 78 16.35 -3.58 17.08
CA ASP A 78 15.11 -3.97 17.76
C ASP A 78 13.91 -4.09 16.79
N PHE A 79 14.04 -3.50 15.58
CA PHE A 79 13.01 -3.50 14.55
C PHE A 79 13.06 -4.73 13.62
N GLU A 80 14.24 -5.35 13.45
CA GLU A 80 14.46 -6.58 12.69
C GLU A 80 14.18 -7.86 13.52
#